data_AF-V4CEM0-F1
#
_entry.id   AF-V4CEM0-F1
#
_cell.length_a   1.000
_cell.length_b   1.000
_cell.length_c   1.000
_cell.angle_alpha   90.00
_cell.angle_beta   90.00
_cell.angle_gamma   90.00
#
_symmetry.space_group_name_H-M   'P 1'
#
loop_
_entity.id
_entity.type
_entity.pdbx_description
1 polymer ?
#
loop_
_entity_poly.entity_id
_entity_poly.type
_entity_poly.pdbx_seq_one_letter_code
_entity_poly.pdbx_strand_id
1 'polypeptide(L)'
;DSKCNSKDAPIQAFDFYRNALVSVFLGPVCDYSLAPVARYAPYWNKPVISPGGFAHDFGVGKRTNDSEYRTLTRVGATFNSLARTVIGLVQHYEW
;
A
#
# COMPACT_ATOMS: atom_id res chain seq x y z
N ASP A 1 -6.18 9.34 13.14
CA ASP A 1 -7.12 8.73 12.18
C ASP A 1 -6.86 9.32 10.80
N SER A 2 -6.90 8.51 9.75
CA SER A 2 -6.68 8.93 8.36
C SER A 2 -7.97 9.20 7.59
N LYS A 3 -9.14 8.81 8.13
CA LYS A 3 -10.48 9.01 7.53
C LYS A 3 -10.62 8.49 6.09
N CYS A 4 -9.75 7.55 5.67
CA CYS A 4 -9.65 7.09 4.28
C CYS A 4 -9.48 8.24 3.26
N ASN A 5 -8.84 9.33 3.69
CA ASN A 5 -8.62 10.53 2.89
C ASN A 5 -7.17 10.57 2.40
N SER A 6 -6.95 11.04 1.17
CA SER A 6 -5.63 11.25 0.56
C SER A 6 -4.93 12.51 1.07
N LYS A 7 -5.60 13.37 1.85
CA LYS A 7 -5.01 14.56 2.47
C LYS A 7 -4.44 14.29 3.86
N ASP A 8 -5.22 13.67 4.74
CA ASP A 8 -4.91 13.66 6.17
C ASP A 8 -3.76 12.69 6.52
N ALA A 9 -3.69 11.56 5.81
CA ALA A 9 -2.65 10.55 6.01
C ALA A 9 -1.22 11.05 5.68
N PRO A 10 -0.96 11.65 4.50
CA PRO A 10 0.39 12.12 4.19
C PRO A 10 0.84 13.29 5.07
N ILE A 11 -0.07 14.16 5.53
CA ILE A 11 0.26 15.25 6.45
C ILE A 11 0.77 14.65 7.77
N GLN A 12 0.02 13.71 8.37
CA GLN A 12 0.46 13.03 9.60
C GLN A 12 1.77 12.25 9.40
N ALA A 13 1.92 11.56 8.27
CA ALA A 13 3.15 10.81 7.96
C ALA A 13 4.37 11.74 7.84
N PHE A 14 4.19 12.91 7.23
CA PHE A 14 5.23 13.93 7.13
C PHE A 14 5.60 14.50 8.50
N ASP A 15 4.63 14.78 9.37
CA ASP A 15 4.89 15.27 10.73
C ASP A 15 5.67 14.23 11.55
N PHE A 16 5.33 12.94 11.45
CA PHE A 16 6.10 11.88 12.11
C PHE A 16 7.53 11.76 11.59
N TYR A 17 7.72 11.89 10.26
CA TYR A 17 9.04 11.90 9.66
C TYR A 17 9.87 13.10 10.14
N ARG A 18 9.30 14.31 10.06
CA ARG A 18 9.96 15.56 10.44
C ARG A 18 10.42 15.57 11.90
N ASN A 19 9.61 15.02 12.80
CA ASN A 19 9.93 14.95 14.23
C ASN A 19 10.85 13.77 14.57
N ALA A 20 11.37 13.02 13.57
CA ALA A 20 12.19 11.83 13.74
C ALA A 20 11.53 10.74 14.61
N LEU A 21 10.19 10.67 14.60
CA LEU A 21 9.40 9.78 15.45
C LEU A 21 9.09 8.43 14.81
N VAL A 22 9.48 8.20 13.55
CA VAL A 22 9.08 7.01 12.79
C VAL A 22 10.25 6.22 12.23
N SER A 23 10.27 4.94 12.57
CA SER A 23 11.17 3.93 11.99
C SER A 23 10.48 3.08 10.92
N VAL A 24 9.17 2.83 11.09
CA VAL A 24 8.32 2.05 10.18
C VAL A 24 6.91 2.61 10.23
N PHE A 25 6.22 2.66 9.09
CA PHE A 25 4.80 2.97 9.04
C PHE A 25 3.97 1.68 9.08
N LEU A 26 3.02 1.59 10.02
CA LEU A 26 2.05 0.50 10.10
C LEU A 26 0.69 1.01 9.64
N GLY A 27 0.16 0.44 8.57
CA GLY A 27 -0.92 1.03 7.78
C GLY A 27 -0.40 2.14 6.84
N PRO A 28 -1.26 3.02 6.30
CA PRO A 28 -2.74 3.02 6.36
C PRO A 28 -3.39 1.84 5.63
N VAL A 29 -4.64 1.52 5.95
CA VAL A 29 -5.36 0.38 5.35
C VAL A 29 -6.06 0.77 4.05
N CYS A 30 -6.76 1.91 4.03
CA CYS A 30 -7.49 2.37 2.85
C CYS A 30 -6.52 2.85 1.75
N ASP A 31 -6.77 2.43 0.51
CA ASP A 31 -5.95 2.71 -0.67
C ASP A 31 -5.69 4.22 -0.87
N TYR A 32 -6.71 5.06 -0.67
CA TYR A 32 -6.58 6.53 -0.82
C TYR A 32 -5.62 7.16 0.19
N SER A 33 -5.63 6.69 1.44
CA SER A 33 -4.69 7.15 2.47
C SER A 33 -3.31 6.53 2.28
N LEU A 34 -3.25 5.27 1.86
CA LEU A 34 -2.00 4.51 1.71
C LEU A 34 -1.18 5.02 0.53
N ALA A 35 -1.80 5.33 -0.61
CA ALA A 35 -1.11 5.75 -1.84
C ALA A 35 -0.10 6.88 -1.64
N PRO A 36 -0.46 8.04 -1.06
CA PRO A 36 0.50 9.12 -0.87
C PRO A 36 1.58 8.78 0.18
N VAL A 37 1.22 8.09 1.28
CA VAL A 37 2.20 7.70 2.31
C VAL A 37 3.24 6.73 1.73
N ALA A 38 2.78 5.73 0.98
CA ALA A 38 3.64 4.73 0.37
C ALA A 38 4.51 5.30 -0.77
N ARG A 39 4.09 6.39 -1.42
CA ARG A 39 4.92 7.12 -2.41
C ARG A 39 6.05 7.92 -1.79
N TYR A 40 5.84 8.48 -0.59
CA TYR A 40 6.87 9.29 0.07
C TYR A 40 7.88 8.43 0.85
N ALA A 41 7.45 7.31 1.41
CA ALA A 41 8.28 6.45 2.23
C ALA A 41 9.60 5.97 1.54
N PRO A 42 9.64 5.67 0.23
CA PRO A 42 10.88 5.41 -0.51
C PRO A 42 11.93 6.52 -0.46
N TYR A 43 11.51 7.79 -0.42
CA TYR A 43 12.39 8.95 -0.34
C TYR A 43 12.90 9.18 1.08
N TRP A 44 12.12 8.79 2.08
CA TRP A 44 12.52 8.84 3.50
C TRP A 44 13.30 7.60 3.95
N ASN A 45 13.48 6.63 3.05
CA ASN A 45 14.03 5.31 3.34
C ASN A 45 13.34 4.62 4.54
N LYS A 46 12.00 4.72 4.60
CA LYS A 46 11.17 4.10 5.63
C LYS A 46 10.32 2.96 5.04
N PRO A 47 10.25 1.79 5.68
CA PRO A 47 9.33 0.73 5.29
C PRO A 47 7.89 1.11 5.65
N VAL A 48 6.95 0.65 4.81
CA VAL A 48 5.51 0.71 5.08
C VAL A 48 4.97 -0.70 5.07
N ILE A 49 4.29 -1.11 6.14
CA ILE A 49 3.64 -2.42 6.25
C ILE A 49 2.15 -2.19 6.43
N SER A 50 1.33 -2.66 5.49
CA SER A 50 -0.12 -2.46 5.55
C SER A 50 -0.88 -3.78 5.37
N PRO A 51 -1.93 -4.03 6.17
CA PRO A 51 -2.89 -5.09 5.89
C PRO A 51 -3.87 -4.74 4.76
N GLY A 52 -3.88 -3.48 4.30
CA GLY A 52 -4.68 -3.00 3.17
C GLY A 52 -3.90 -2.86 1.87
N GLY A 53 -4.26 -1.88 1.04
CA GLY A 53 -3.60 -1.67 -0.26
C GLY A 53 -4.04 -2.67 -1.31
N PHE A 54 -5.35 -2.78 -1.54
CA PHE A 54 -5.93 -3.86 -2.35
C PHE A 54 -5.75 -3.65 -3.85
N ALA A 55 -5.62 -2.40 -4.29
CA ALA A 55 -5.35 -2.05 -5.68
C ALA A 55 -4.15 -2.82 -6.28
N HIS A 56 -4.29 -3.15 -7.57
CA HIS A 56 -3.27 -3.87 -8.32
C HIS A 56 -1.92 -3.12 -8.29
N ASP A 57 -1.96 -1.82 -8.54
CA ASP A 57 -0.79 -0.95 -8.73
C ASP A 57 0.19 -0.94 -7.57
N PHE A 58 -0.28 -1.17 -6.33
CA PHE A 58 0.60 -1.30 -5.16
C PHE A 58 1.57 -2.49 -5.23
N GLY A 59 1.27 -3.48 -6.08
CA GLY A 59 2.10 -4.68 -6.27
C GLY A 59 2.95 -4.68 -7.52
N VAL A 60 2.76 -3.73 -8.43
CA VAL A 60 3.38 -3.78 -9.76
C VAL A 60 4.76 -3.16 -9.73
N GLY A 61 5.70 -3.78 -10.45
CA GLY A 61 6.94 -3.12 -10.86
C GLY A 61 7.80 -2.58 -9.72
N LYS A 62 7.87 -3.25 -8.56
CA LYS A 62 8.57 -2.79 -7.33
C LYS A 62 10.09 -2.96 -7.32
N ARG A 63 10.68 -3.46 -8.41
CA ARG A 63 12.09 -3.89 -8.46
C ARG A 63 13.05 -2.80 -8.95
N THR A 64 12.53 -1.70 -9.50
CA THR A 64 13.35 -0.61 -10.00
C THR A 64 13.52 0.46 -8.93
N ASN A 65 14.57 1.28 -9.06
CA ASN A 65 14.77 2.37 -8.11
C ASN A 65 13.66 3.43 -8.19
N ASP A 66 13.07 3.61 -9.37
CA ASP A 66 12.00 4.58 -9.66
C ASP A 66 10.59 4.05 -9.32
N SER A 67 10.47 2.85 -8.75
CA SER A 67 9.18 2.30 -8.35
C SER A 67 8.53 3.10 -7.23
N GLU A 68 7.32 3.60 -7.47
CA GLU A 68 6.53 4.40 -6.50
C GLU A 68 6.36 3.72 -5.13
N TYR A 69 6.20 2.40 -5.11
CA TYR A 69 5.83 1.65 -3.91
C TYR A 69 6.93 0.70 -3.41
N ARG A 70 8.20 0.90 -3.77
CA ARG A 70 9.28 -0.08 -3.47
C ARG A 70 9.35 -0.51 -2.00
N THR A 71 9.14 0.42 -1.05
CA THR A 71 9.20 0.15 0.40
C THR A 71 7.88 -0.33 1.03
N LEU A 72 6.82 -0.53 0.23
CA LEU A 72 5.51 -1.00 0.71
C LEU A 72 5.44 -2.53 0.74
N THR A 73 5.19 -3.11 1.91
CA THR A 73 4.86 -4.53 2.08
C THR A 73 3.39 -4.67 2.44
N ARG A 74 2.66 -5.45 1.65
CA ARG A 74 1.25 -5.76 1.90
C ARG A 74 1.14 -7.14 2.52
N VAL A 75 0.41 -7.26 3.62
CA VAL A 75 0.22 -8.53 4.34
C VAL A 75 -1.16 -9.15 4.12
N GLY A 76 -2.10 -8.41 3.53
CA GLY A 76 -3.48 -8.85 3.31
C GLY A 76 -3.78 -9.38 1.90
N ALA A 77 -5.05 -9.73 1.69
CA ALA A 77 -5.58 -10.07 0.36
C ALA A 77 -5.50 -8.86 -0.60
N THR A 78 -5.57 -9.11 -1.89
CA THR A 78 -5.53 -8.08 -2.94
C THR A 78 -6.64 -8.33 -3.97
N PHE A 79 -6.96 -7.33 -4.79
CA PHE A 79 -7.87 -7.57 -5.91
C PHE A 79 -7.32 -8.61 -6.90
N ASN A 80 -5.99 -8.77 -6.98
CA ASN A 80 -5.37 -9.83 -7.78
C ASN A 80 -5.69 -11.23 -7.24
N SER A 81 -5.65 -11.43 -5.93
CA SER A 81 -6.01 -12.74 -5.35
C SER A 81 -7.50 -13.03 -5.56
N LEU A 82 -8.36 -12.03 -5.38
CA LEU A 82 -9.79 -12.18 -5.64
C LEU A 82 -10.07 -12.55 -7.10
N ALA A 83 -9.45 -11.85 -8.06
CA ALA A 83 -9.59 -12.14 -9.48
C ALA A 83 -9.16 -13.58 -9.81
N ARG A 84 -8.03 -14.04 -9.27
CA ARG A 84 -7.57 -15.42 -9.44
C ARG A 84 -8.54 -16.44 -8.86
N THR A 85 -9.13 -16.15 -7.69
CA THR A 85 -10.15 -17.02 -7.10
C THR A 85 -11.39 -17.11 -7.99
N VAL A 86 -11.89 -15.99 -8.51
CA VAL A 86 -13.06 -15.99 -9.42
C VAL A 86 -12.75 -16.74 -10.71
N ILE A 87 -11.59 -16.52 -11.32
CA ILE A 87 -11.15 -17.26 -12.52
C ILE A 87 -11.08 -18.76 -12.23
N GLY A 88 -10.51 -19.15 -11.08
CA GLY A 88 -10.43 -20.55 -10.68
C GLY A 88 -11.80 -21.19 -10.48
N LEU A 89 -12.79 -20.45 -9.98
CA LEU A 89 -14.18 -20.93 -9.86
C LEU A 89 -14.82 -21.14 -11.23
N VAL A 90 -14.69 -20.17 -12.15
CA VAL A 90 -15.21 -20.28 -13.52
C VAL A 90 -14.61 -21.48 -14.24
N GLN A 91 -13.30 -21.67 -14.13
CA GLN A 91 -12.60 -22.81 -14.72
C GLN A 91 -13.03 -24.15 -14.10
N HIS A 92 -13.28 -24.19 -12.79
CA HIS A 92 -13.69 -25.42 -12.11
C HIS A 92 -15.08 -25.91 -12.53
N TYR A 93 -16.00 -24.99 -12.81
CA TYR A 93 -17.37 -25.30 -13.22
C TYR A 93 -17.61 -25.26 -14.75
N GLU A 94 -16.55 -25.06 -15.54
CA GLU A 94 -16.61 -24.96 -17.01
C GLU A 94 -17.63 -23.92 -17.51
N TRP A 95 -17.71 -22.78 -16.80
CA TRP A 95 -18.55 -21.64 -17.17
C TRP A 95 -17.91 -20.74 -18.22
#